data_AF-A0A7S4C7J5-F1
#
_entry.id   AF-A0A7S4C7J5-F1
#
_cell.length_a   1.000
_cell.length_b   1.000
_cell.length_c   1.000
_cell.angle_alpha   90.00
_cell.angle_beta   90.00
_cell.angle_gamma   90.00
#
_symmetry.space_group_name_H-M   'P 1'
#
loop_
_entity.id
_entity.type
_entity.pdbx_description
1 polymer ?
#
loop_
_entity_poly.entity_id
_entity_poly.type
_entity_poly.pdbx_seq_one_letter_code
_entity_poly.pdbx_strand_id
1 'polypeptide(L)'
;MNCATPQVQTPFMLIMQHDFLLVRPFDGKRLLETMTSNPLIKHVRLNLRPNVARGFDTVVQNYSGPSLVPLARTCGWADAPHVTSRQYYLSFVIPLLMHDHDGGKRKYVEESVHYRMLRHGNPGGCWEFKNEIAKGNVAAKWPEAFDDYGTYLYGFASAQDGHYTVHRSLRGNAPRWSVEDAPRQLRAPKRGAYKLRKSRTRR
;
A
#
# COMPACT_ATOMS: atom_id res chain seq x y z
N MET A 1 -7.99 11.34 6.76
CA MET A 1 -8.57 10.10 7.34
C MET A 1 -9.39 10.37 8.59
N ASN A 2 -8.93 11.19 9.55
CA ASN A 2 -9.65 11.44 10.82
C ASN A 2 -11.11 11.91 10.67
N CYS A 3 -11.50 12.54 9.56
CA CYS A 3 -12.88 12.95 9.29
C CYS A 3 -13.76 11.88 8.60
N ALA A 4 -13.16 10.92 7.88
CA ALA A 4 -13.90 9.97 7.03
C ALA A 4 -14.09 8.60 7.70
N THR A 5 -13.08 8.12 8.45
CA THR A 5 -13.14 6.80 9.11
C THR A 5 -14.32 6.65 10.07
N PRO A 6 -14.70 7.68 10.88
CA PRO A 6 -15.86 7.57 11.76
C PRO A 6 -17.19 7.39 11.02
N GLN A 7 -17.29 7.85 9.76
CA GLN A 7 -18.51 7.75 8.94
C GLN A 7 -18.69 6.38 8.29
N VAL A 8 -17.63 5.58 8.16
CA VAL A 8 -17.74 4.23 7.62
C VAL A 8 -18.42 3.35 8.67
N GLN A 9 -19.54 2.71 8.32
CA GLN A 9 -20.29 1.83 9.23
C GLN A 9 -20.07 0.34 8.95
N THR A 10 -19.48 0.00 7.80
CA THR A 10 -19.18 -1.38 7.44
C THR A 10 -18.06 -1.95 8.32
N PRO A 11 -18.05 -3.27 8.61
CA PRO A 11 -17.01 -3.88 9.43
C PRO A 11 -15.60 -3.77 8.82
N PHE A 12 -15.51 -3.63 7.50
CA PHE A 12 -14.28 -3.53 6.74
C PHE A 12 -14.27 -2.27 5.89
N MET A 13 -13.06 -1.83 5.55
CA MET A 13 -12.79 -0.67 4.72
C MET A 13 -11.76 -1.03 3.66
N LEU A 14 -11.98 -0.58 2.43
CA LEU A 14 -10.94 -0.52 1.42
C LEU A 14 -10.34 0.89 1.45
N ILE A 15 -9.05 0.98 1.74
CA ILE A 15 -8.30 2.23 1.68
C ILE A 15 -7.53 2.26 0.37
N MET A 16 -7.81 3.27 -0.45
CA MET A 16 -7.12 3.54 -1.70
C MET A 16 -6.42 4.89 -1.63
N GLN A 17 -5.11 4.90 -1.80
CA GLN A 17 -4.38 6.15 -2.00
C GLN A 17 -4.58 6.65 -3.43
N HIS A 18 -4.69 7.96 -3.59
CA HIS A 18 -5.04 8.63 -4.86
C HIS A 18 -3.98 8.46 -5.96
N ASP A 19 -2.74 8.20 -5.57
CA ASP A 19 -1.57 7.99 -6.39
C ASP A 19 -1.33 6.53 -6.77
N PHE A 20 -2.21 5.60 -6.36
CA PHE A 20 -2.19 4.21 -6.82
C PHE A 20 -3.32 3.90 -7.80
N LEU A 21 -3.06 2.92 -8.67
CA LEU A 21 -4.04 2.31 -9.56
C LEU A 21 -4.15 0.83 -9.24
N LEU A 22 -5.38 0.31 -9.17
CA LEU A 22 -5.63 -1.12 -9.20
C LEU A 22 -5.51 -1.60 -10.65
N VAL A 23 -4.55 -2.47 -10.94
CA VAL A 23 -4.24 -2.93 -12.31
C VAL A 23 -4.76 -4.33 -12.61
N ARG A 24 -5.37 -4.97 -11.61
CA ARG A 24 -5.99 -6.29 -11.74
C ARG A 24 -7.07 -6.49 -10.66
N PRO A 25 -8.08 -7.31 -10.94
CA PRO A 25 -9.05 -7.70 -9.93
C PRO A 25 -8.41 -8.57 -8.85
N PHE A 26 -8.90 -8.48 -7.62
CA PHE A 26 -8.65 -9.42 -6.54
C PHE A 26 -9.98 -9.95 -6.01
N ASP A 27 -9.98 -11.12 -5.37
CA ASP A 27 -11.21 -11.70 -4.82
C ASP A 27 -11.56 -11.04 -3.48
N GLY A 28 -12.19 -9.87 -3.59
CA GLY A 28 -12.62 -9.10 -2.43
C GLY A 28 -13.63 -9.85 -1.57
N LYS A 29 -14.52 -10.66 -2.16
CA LYS A 29 -15.54 -11.41 -1.41
C LYS A 29 -14.88 -12.44 -0.50
N ARG A 30 -14.05 -13.31 -1.06
CA ARG A 30 -13.34 -14.36 -0.29
C ARG A 30 -12.35 -13.77 0.71
N LEU A 31 -11.76 -12.62 0.40
CA LEU A 31 -10.93 -11.88 1.36
C LEU A 31 -11.75 -11.42 2.57
N LEU A 32 -12.92 -10.81 2.36
CA LEU A 32 -13.79 -10.37 3.45
C LEU A 32 -14.36 -11.54 4.27
N GLU A 33 -14.70 -12.66 3.61
CA GLU A 33 -15.10 -13.90 4.28
C GLU A 33 -13.95 -14.46 5.15
N THR A 34 -12.72 -14.46 4.63
CA THR A 34 -11.51 -14.82 5.38
C THR A 34 -11.35 -13.94 6.61
N MET A 35 -11.39 -12.62 6.46
CA MET A 35 -11.24 -11.67 7.58
C MET A 35 -12.37 -11.76 8.60
N THR A 36 -13.59 -12.09 8.15
CA THR A 36 -14.74 -12.34 9.04
C THR A 36 -14.54 -13.59 9.89
N SER A 37 -14.09 -14.68 9.25
CA SER A 37 -13.84 -15.96 9.93
C SER A 37 -12.61 -15.95 10.84
N ASN A 38 -11.67 -15.02 10.60
CA ASN A 38 -10.45 -14.89 11.37
C ASN A 38 -10.13 -13.42 11.72
N PRO A 39 -10.55 -12.96 12.91
CA PRO A 39 -10.30 -11.60 13.39
C PRO A 39 -8.82 -11.24 13.61
N LEU A 40 -7.88 -12.20 13.55
CA LEU A 40 -6.44 -11.91 13.57
C LEU A 40 -5.95 -11.31 12.24
N ILE A 41 -6.71 -11.46 11.16
CA ILE A 41 -6.42 -10.86 9.85
C ILE A 41 -7.10 -9.49 9.79
N LYS A 42 -6.41 -8.48 10.34
CA LYS A 42 -6.96 -7.13 10.55
C LYS A 42 -6.60 -6.16 9.42
N HIS A 43 -5.46 -6.35 8.77
CA HIS A 43 -4.93 -5.48 7.71
C HIS A 43 -4.31 -6.34 6.59
N VAL A 44 -4.82 -6.18 5.37
CA VAL A 44 -4.37 -6.93 4.19
C VAL A 44 -4.03 -5.95 3.08
N ARG A 45 -2.73 -5.78 2.83
CA ARG A 45 -2.25 -4.94 1.74
C ARG A 45 -2.23 -5.70 0.43
N LEU A 46 -2.59 -5.00 -0.65
CA LEU A 46 -2.46 -5.51 -2.01
C LEU A 46 -1.01 -5.39 -2.46
N ASN A 47 -0.42 -6.50 -2.95
CA ASN A 47 0.98 -6.52 -3.34
C ASN A 47 1.29 -5.45 -4.40
N LEU A 48 2.32 -4.63 -4.16
CA LEU A 48 2.74 -3.52 -5.01
C LEU A 48 3.76 -3.96 -6.08
N ARG A 49 4.39 -5.11 -5.89
CA ARG A 49 5.58 -5.52 -6.65
C ARG A 49 5.39 -6.92 -7.24
N PRO A 50 6.13 -7.29 -8.30
CA PRO A 50 6.34 -8.70 -8.60
C PRO A 50 6.85 -9.40 -7.33
N ASN A 51 6.58 -10.71 -7.16
CA ASN A 51 6.88 -11.50 -5.94
C ASN A 51 8.38 -11.65 -5.67
N VAL A 52 9.02 -10.53 -5.42
CA VAL A 52 10.43 -10.33 -5.17
C VAL A 52 10.50 -9.68 -3.80
N ALA A 53 11.01 -10.44 -2.83
CA ALA A 53 11.17 -9.96 -1.47
C ALA A 53 12.16 -8.79 -1.46
N ARG A 54 11.66 -7.56 -1.25
CA ARG A 54 12.50 -6.35 -1.21
C ARG A 54 12.11 -5.43 -0.06
N GLY A 55 13.12 -4.99 0.69
CA GLY A 55 12.92 -4.03 1.78
C GLY A 55 11.88 -4.55 2.77
N PHE A 56 10.93 -3.69 3.15
CA PHE A 56 9.91 -4.04 4.13
C PHE A 56 8.86 -5.04 3.63
N ASP A 57 8.79 -5.32 2.33
CA ASP A 57 7.82 -6.26 1.73
C ASP A 57 8.30 -7.71 1.73
N THR A 58 9.43 -8.02 2.38
CA THR A 58 9.87 -9.41 2.50
C THR A 58 8.83 -10.21 3.27
N VAL A 59 8.41 -11.33 2.68
CA VAL A 59 7.55 -12.30 3.34
C VAL A 59 8.35 -13.08 4.37
N VAL A 60 7.79 -13.12 5.57
CA VAL A 60 8.29 -13.88 6.71
C VAL A 60 7.79 -15.31 6.63
N GLN A 61 6.50 -15.47 6.33
CA GLN A 61 5.84 -16.78 6.32
C GLN A 61 4.58 -16.72 5.43
N ASN A 62 4.33 -17.74 4.62
CA ASN A 62 3.01 -17.91 4.01
C ASN A 62 1.98 -18.21 5.11
N TYR A 63 0.82 -17.57 5.06
CA TYR A 63 -0.22 -17.80 6.04
C TYR A 63 -0.83 -19.18 5.82
N SER A 64 -0.71 -20.06 6.82
CA SER A 64 -1.14 -21.46 6.73
C SER A 64 -2.46 -21.76 7.47
N GLY A 65 -3.07 -20.75 8.09
CA GLY A 65 -4.36 -20.92 8.76
C GLY A 65 -5.53 -20.87 7.77
N PRO A 66 -6.77 -21.04 8.27
CA PRO A 66 -7.97 -21.02 7.43
C PRO A 66 -8.06 -19.72 6.63
N SER A 67 -8.02 -19.82 5.30
CA SER A 67 -8.14 -18.70 4.39
C SER A 67 -8.68 -19.14 3.05
N LEU A 68 -9.51 -18.30 2.45
CA LEU A 68 -10.09 -18.51 1.12
C LEU A 68 -9.29 -17.80 0.01
N VAL A 69 -8.21 -17.09 0.38
CA VAL A 69 -7.33 -16.35 -0.51
C VAL A 69 -5.87 -16.53 -0.11
N PRO A 70 -4.91 -16.44 -1.05
CA PRO A 70 -3.50 -16.59 -0.72
C PRO A 70 -2.99 -15.36 0.05
N LEU A 71 -2.59 -15.59 1.30
CA LEU A 71 -2.03 -14.56 2.19
C LEU A 71 -0.61 -14.93 2.63
N ALA A 72 0.22 -13.92 2.80
CA ALA A 72 1.54 -14.05 3.42
C ALA A 72 1.70 -13.01 4.54
N ARG A 73 2.47 -13.33 5.58
CA ARG A 73 2.82 -12.39 6.64
C ARG A 73 4.12 -11.67 6.30
N THR A 74 4.15 -10.37 6.59
CA THR A 74 5.30 -9.50 6.31
C THR A 74 5.56 -8.55 7.47
N CYS A 75 6.82 -8.14 7.62
CA CYS A 75 7.20 -7.10 8.59
C CYS A 75 6.89 -5.67 8.12
N GLY A 76 6.32 -5.49 6.92
CA GLY A 76 5.99 -4.18 6.38
C GLY A 76 4.52 -3.82 6.62
N TRP A 77 4.28 -2.83 7.47
CA TRP A 77 3.03 -2.07 7.47
C TRP A 77 3.14 -0.93 6.45
N ALA A 78 2.12 -0.72 5.62
CA ALA A 78 2.08 0.40 4.68
C ALA A 78 0.65 0.87 4.45
N ASP A 79 0.50 2.17 4.19
CA ASP A 79 -0.79 2.80 3.88
C ASP A 79 -1.18 2.71 2.39
N ALA A 80 -0.31 2.10 1.58
CA ALA A 80 -0.60 1.57 0.24
C ALA A 80 -1.93 0.79 0.19
N PRO A 81 -2.59 0.69 -0.98
CA PRO A 81 -3.91 0.09 -1.11
C PRO A 81 -4.12 -1.20 -0.30
N HIS A 82 -5.10 -1.19 0.60
CA HIS A 82 -5.32 -2.27 1.55
C HIS A 82 -6.78 -2.39 2.00
N VAL A 83 -7.16 -3.60 2.38
CA VAL A 83 -8.41 -3.89 3.08
C VAL A 83 -8.10 -4.03 4.56
N THR A 84 -8.88 -3.37 5.42
CA THR A 84 -8.67 -3.39 6.87
C THR A 84 -9.99 -3.52 7.60
N SER A 85 -9.99 -4.13 8.79
CA SER A 85 -11.14 -4.01 9.67
C SER A 85 -11.26 -2.57 10.19
N ARG A 86 -12.50 -2.09 10.28
CA ARG A 86 -12.83 -0.77 10.83
C ARG A 86 -12.35 -0.66 12.27
N GLN A 87 -12.61 -1.69 13.08
CA GLN A 87 -12.25 -1.71 14.48
C GLN A 87 -10.74 -1.55 14.68
N TYR A 88 -9.92 -2.30 13.94
CA TYR A 88 -8.46 -2.19 14.01
C TYR A 88 -7.99 -0.76 13.70
N TYR A 89 -8.55 -0.14 12.67
CA TYR A 89 -8.15 1.20 12.29
C TYR A 89 -8.51 2.25 13.35
N LEU A 90 -9.71 2.14 13.94
CA LEU A 90 -10.20 3.06 14.96
C LEU A 90 -9.50 2.90 16.32
N SER A 91 -9.23 1.65 16.73
CA SER A 91 -8.71 1.37 18.08
C SER A 91 -7.19 1.24 18.13
N PHE A 92 -6.51 1.05 16.99
CA PHE A 92 -5.07 0.88 16.94
C PHE A 92 -4.41 1.93 16.04
N VAL A 93 -4.74 2.01 14.76
CA VAL A 93 -4.01 2.87 13.80
C VAL A 93 -4.21 4.37 14.09
N ILE A 94 -5.45 4.84 14.25
CA ILE A 94 -5.74 6.26 14.49
C ILE A 94 -5.13 6.76 15.81
N PRO A 95 -5.26 6.05 16.95
CA PRO A 95 -4.62 6.47 18.19
C PRO A 95 -3.10 6.66 18.05
N LEU A 96 -2.42 5.77 17.32
CA LEU A 96 -0.97 5.90 17.06
C LEU A 96 -0.65 7.15 16.22
N LEU A 97 -1.49 7.44 15.21
CA LEU A 97 -1.37 8.63 14.38
C LEU A 97 -1.58 9.92 15.20
N MET A 98 -2.64 9.97 16.01
CA MET A 98 -2.95 11.12 16.86
C MET A 98 -1.83 11.39 17.87
N HIS A 99 -1.33 10.35 18.53
CA HIS A 99 -0.19 10.48 19.45
C HIS A 99 1.03 11.12 18.78
N ASP A 100 1.38 10.69 17.56
CA ASP A 100 2.54 11.24 16.85
C ASP A 100 2.30 12.67 16.34
N HIS A 101 1.05 13.02 16.00
CA HIS A 101 0.67 14.37 15.55
C HIS A 101 0.57 15.37 16.69
N ASP A 102 0.07 14.96 17.86
CA ASP A 102 -0.09 15.79 19.05
C ASP A 102 1.21 15.89 19.89
N GLY A 103 2.20 15.04 19.61
CA GLY A 103 3.53 15.00 20.26
C GLY A 103 4.67 15.71 19.49
N GLY A 104 4.38 16.42 18.40
CA GLY A 104 5.30 17.37 17.77
C GLY A 104 6.00 16.95 16.47
N LYS A 105 5.74 15.76 15.90
CA LYS A 105 6.23 15.40 14.55
C LYS A 105 5.10 14.83 13.70
N ARG A 106 4.57 15.65 12.79
CA ARG A 106 3.67 15.18 11.73
C ARG A 106 4.39 14.08 10.93
N LYS A 107 3.82 12.88 10.97
CA LYS A 107 4.28 11.71 10.23
C LYS A 107 3.17 11.20 9.32
N TYR A 108 3.57 10.50 8.26
CA TYR A 108 2.62 9.73 7.46
C TYR A 108 2.06 8.56 8.28
N VAL A 109 0.89 8.03 7.91
CA VAL A 109 0.25 6.93 8.65
C VAL A 109 1.17 5.71 8.66
N GLU A 110 1.80 5.42 7.51
CA GLU A 110 2.83 4.38 7.42
C GLU A 110 3.89 4.56 8.50
N GLU A 111 4.50 5.72 8.59
CA GLU A 111 5.56 5.98 9.57
C GLU A 111 5.11 5.79 11.03
N SER A 112 3.90 6.23 11.38
CA SER A 112 3.38 6.10 12.75
C SER A 112 3.21 4.66 13.22
N VAL A 113 2.85 3.74 12.32
CA VAL A 113 2.67 2.31 12.64
C VAL A 113 3.94 1.52 12.36
N HIS A 114 4.50 1.70 11.17
CA HIS A 114 5.67 0.98 10.66
C HIS A 114 6.88 1.16 11.57
N TYR A 115 7.21 2.39 12.00
CA TYR A 115 8.39 2.60 12.85
C TYR A 115 8.27 1.92 14.22
N ARG A 116 7.05 1.80 14.76
CA ARG A 116 6.80 1.09 16.01
C ARG A 116 6.97 -0.42 15.83
N MET A 117 6.52 -0.96 14.70
CA MET A 117 6.74 -2.37 14.33
C MET A 117 8.23 -2.71 14.13
N LEU A 118 9.00 -1.78 13.55
CA LEU A 118 10.44 -1.96 13.33
C LEU A 118 11.24 -2.03 14.63
N ARG A 119 10.84 -1.25 15.64
CA ARG A 119 11.69 -0.97 16.79
C ARG A 119 11.12 -1.37 18.13
N HIS A 120 9.82 -1.57 18.30
CA HIS A 120 9.20 -1.96 19.58
C HIS A 120 9.74 -1.27 20.86
N GLY A 121 10.30 -0.06 20.76
CA GLY A 121 11.05 0.57 21.85
C GLY A 121 12.36 -0.13 22.28
N ASN A 122 12.82 -1.19 21.61
CA ASN A 122 13.97 -2.03 21.96
C ASN A 122 14.80 -2.49 20.72
N PRO A 123 16.06 -2.94 20.88
CA PRO A 123 16.78 -3.69 19.83
C PRO A 123 15.99 -4.96 19.45
N GLY A 124 15.99 -5.41 18.19
CA GLY A 124 15.40 -6.72 17.83
C GLY A 124 14.06 -6.77 17.10
N GLY A 125 13.37 -5.66 16.80
CA GLY A 125 12.02 -5.65 16.22
C GLY A 125 11.88 -6.39 14.87
N CYS A 126 10.72 -6.30 14.19
CA CYS A 126 10.42 -7.19 13.04
C CYS A 126 11.49 -7.12 11.93
N TRP A 127 12.16 -5.97 11.77
CA TRP A 127 13.30 -5.82 10.86
C TRP A 127 14.47 -6.76 11.17
N GLU A 128 14.89 -6.81 12.43
CA GLU A 128 16.00 -7.65 12.86
C GLU A 128 15.60 -9.12 12.76
N PHE A 129 14.40 -9.47 13.21
CA PHE A 129 13.84 -10.81 13.06
C PHE A 129 13.89 -11.30 11.60
N LYS A 130 13.43 -10.47 10.66
CA LYS A 130 13.48 -10.76 9.23
C LYS A 130 14.92 -10.96 8.73
N ASN A 131 15.89 -10.19 9.22
CA ASN A 131 17.30 -10.35 8.83
C ASN A 131 17.89 -11.64 9.39
N GLU A 132 17.51 -12.05 10.60
CA GLU A 132 17.93 -13.31 11.19
C GLU A 132 17.36 -14.52 10.43
N ILE A 133 16.13 -14.44 9.92
CA ILE A 133 15.58 -15.44 8.98
C ILE A 133 16.45 -15.51 7.72
N ALA A 134 16.78 -14.36 7.12
CA ALA A 134 17.57 -14.31 5.89
C ALA A 134 18.99 -14.88 6.06
N LYS A 135 19.55 -14.81 7.27
CA LYS A 135 20.84 -15.43 7.63
C LYS A 135 20.74 -16.92 7.97
N GLY A 136 19.53 -17.46 8.12
CA GLY A 136 19.30 -18.84 8.57
C GLY A 136 19.49 -19.05 10.08
N ASN A 137 19.55 -17.97 10.86
CA ASN A 137 19.77 -18.02 12.31
C ASN A 137 18.51 -18.38 13.09
N VAL A 138 17.33 -18.09 12.52
CA VAL A 138 16.02 -18.41 13.11
C VAL A 138 15.08 -18.98 12.05
N ALA A 139 14.10 -19.76 12.50
CA ALA A 139 13.07 -20.32 11.62
C ALA A 139 12.16 -19.22 11.04
N ALA A 140 11.72 -19.42 9.79
CA ALA A 140 10.74 -18.58 9.10
C ALA A 140 9.31 -18.79 9.67
N LYS A 141 9.12 -18.43 10.94
CA LYS A 141 7.84 -18.52 11.67
C LYS A 141 7.45 -17.14 12.16
N TRP A 142 6.19 -16.76 11.98
CA TRP A 142 5.73 -15.47 12.48
C TRP A 142 5.80 -15.37 14.01
N PRO A 143 6.39 -14.29 14.57
CA PRO A 143 6.41 -14.06 16.01
C PRO A 143 5.09 -13.44 16.50
N GLU A 144 4.47 -14.05 17.50
CA GLU A 144 3.18 -13.62 18.09
C GLU A 144 3.21 -12.17 18.61
N ALA A 145 4.37 -11.68 19.04
CA ALA A 145 4.58 -10.29 19.47
C ALA A 145 4.25 -9.25 18.38
N PHE A 146 4.13 -9.65 17.12
CA PHE A 146 3.76 -8.76 16.00
C PHE A 146 2.30 -8.90 15.57
N ASP A 147 1.49 -9.75 16.21
CA ASP A 147 0.08 -9.98 15.84
C ASP A 147 -0.80 -8.72 15.99
N ASP A 148 -0.43 -7.79 16.87
CA ASP A 148 -1.11 -6.50 17.01
C ASP A 148 -1.03 -5.65 15.75
N TYR A 149 0.05 -5.75 14.97
CA TYR A 149 0.21 -5.04 13.70
C TYR A 149 -0.60 -5.70 12.58
N GLY A 150 -0.87 -7.01 12.69
CA GLY A 150 -1.80 -7.74 11.83
C GLY A 150 -1.56 -7.57 10.33
N THR A 151 -0.29 -7.54 9.90
CA THR A 151 0.14 -7.22 8.53
C THR A 151 0.19 -8.44 7.61
N TYR A 152 -0.73 -8.48 6.64
CA TYR A 152 -0.79 -9.53 5.61
C TYR A 152 -0.64 -8.94 4.20
N LEU A 153 -0.10 -9.75 3.29
CA LEU A 153 0.01 -9.44 1.88
C LEU A 153 -0.89 -10.37 1.08
N TYR A 154 -1.76 -9.77 0.29
CA TYR A 154 -2.54 -10.45 -0.73
C TYR A 154 -1.67 -10.67 -1.97
N GLY A 155 -1.61 -11.92 -2.45
CA GLY A 155 -1.00 -12.25 -3.73
C GLY A 155 0.51 -12.49 -3.71
N PHE A 156 1.23 -12.34 -2.59
CA PHE A 156 2.65 -12.76 -2.60
C PHE A 156 2.81 -14.29 -2.51
N ALA A 157 1.83 -14.99 -1.92
CA ALA A 157 1.95 -16.41 -1.61
C ALA A 157 1.82 -17.35 -2.83
N SER A 158 1.38 -16.87 -4.00
CA SER A 158 1.33 -17.64 -5.25
C SER A 158 2.24 -17.05 -6.31
N ALA A 159 3.04 -17.87 -6.99
CA ALA A 159 3.90 -17.43 -8.09
C ALA A 159 3.11 -16.82 -9.27
N GLN A 160 1.82 -17.15 -9.40
CA GLN A 160 0.94 -16.57 -10.43
C GLN A 160 0.43 -15.17 -10.04
N ASP A 161 0.42 -14.86 -8.75
CA ASP A 161 -0.10 -13.62 -8.21
C ASP A 161 1.00 -12.55 -8.22
N GLY A 162 1.17 -11.85 -9.35
CA GLY A 162 2.00 -10.63 -9.42
C GLY A 162 1.49 -9.44 -8.58
N HIS A 163 1.77 -8.22 -9.02
CA HIS A 163 1.35 -6.99 -8.34
C HIS A 163 -0.11 -6.63 -8.66
N TYR A 164 -0.84 -6.16 -7.65
CA TYR A 164 -2.24 -5.75 -7.76
C TYR A 164 -2.42 -4.26 -8.00
N THR A 165 -1.43 -3.47 -7.57
CA THR A 165 -1.48 -2.03 -7.74
C THR A 165 -0.15 -1.50 -8.26
N VAL A 166 -0.21 -0.35 -8.92
CA VAL A 166 0.96 0.39 -9.41
C VAL A 166 0.84 1.85 -9.01
N HIS A 167 1.96 2.48 -8.67
CA HIS A 167 2.03 3.90 -8.40
C HIS A 167 1.91 4.69 -9.71
N ARG A 168 0.96 5.64 -9.79
CA ARG A 168 0.63 6.43 -10.99
C ARG A 168 1.83 7.14 -11.59
N SER A 169 2.66 7.76 -10.75
CA SER A 169 3.82 8.52 -11.23
C SER A 169 5.08 7.68 -11.46
N LEU A 170 5.07 6.38 -11.09
CA LEU A 170 6.27 5.53 -10.89
C LEU A 170 7.34 6.14 -9.94
N ARG A 171 7.08 7.32 -9.37
CA ARG A 171 7.92 8.07 -8.45
C ARG A 171 7.21 8.07 -7.10
N GLY A 172 7.42 7.00 -6.32
CA GLY A 172 6.88 6.91 -4.97
C GLY A 172 7.18 8.19 -4.16
N ASN A 173 6.18 8.64 -3.41
CA ASN A 173 6.26 9.72 -2.40
C ASN A 173 6.66 11.13 -2.88
N ALA A 174 6.75 11.39 -4.19
CA ALA A 174 6.99 12.75 -4.72
C ALA A 174 6.06 13.09 -5.90
N PRO A 175 4.73 13.13 -5.70
CA PRO A 175 3.82 13.53 -6.75
C PRO A 175 3.92 15.04 -7.01
N ARG A 176 4.47 15.43 -8.16
CA ARG A 176 4.25 16.77 -8.71
C ARG A 176 2.88 16.78 -9.38
N TRP A 177 1.84 17.08 -8.64
CA TRP A 177 0.55 17.40 -9.25
C TRP A 177 0.57 18.88 -9.61
N SER A 178 1.09 19.21 -10.79
CA SER A 178 0.73 20.47 -11.43
C SER A 178 -0.59 20.25 -12.17
N VAL A 179 -1.49 21.23 -12.14
CA VAL A 179 -2.75 21.21 -12.90
C VAL A 179 -2.51 21.13 -14.42
N GLU A 180 -1.25 21.24 -14.86
CA GLU A 180 -0.82 21.25 -16.25
C GLU A 180 -0.64 19.84 -16.87
N ASP A 181 -0.66 18.77 -16.06
CA ASP A 181 -0.39 17.39 -16.54
C ASP A 181 -1.65 16.59 -16.93
N ALA A 182 -2.77 17.27 -17.20
CA ALA A 182 -3.90 16.65 -17.87
C ALA A 182 -3.43 16.07 -19.23
N PRO A 183 -3.89 14.87 -19.63
CA PRO A 183 -3.45 14.26 -20.88
C PRO A 183 -3.70 15.25 -22.01
N ARG A 184 -2.67 15.53 -22.80
CA ARG A 184 -2.82 16.25 -24.08
C ARG A 184 -3.79 15.45 -24.94
N GLN A 185 -5.08 15.74 -24.80
CA GLN A 185 -6.09 15.36 -25.77
C GLN A 185 -5.62 15.89 -27.12
N LEU A 186 -5.44 14.95 -28.05
CA LEU A 186 -5.74 15.10 -29.47
C LEU A 186 -5.62 16.55 -29.99
N ARG A 187 -4.40 17.07 -30.12
CA ARG A 187 -4.21 18.26 -30.97
C ARG A 187 -4.35 17.82 -32.42
N ALA A 188 -5.43 18.31 -33.04
CA ALA A 188 -5.80 18.13 -34.44
C ALA A 188 -4.61 18.33 -35.41
N PRO A 189 -4.64 17.74 -36.62
CA PRO A 189 -3.56 17.89 -37.58
C PRO A 189 -3.35 19.37 -37.92
N LYS A 190 -2.08 19.80 -37.93
CA LYS A 190 -1.67 21.16 -38.31
C LYS A 190 -2.28 21.51 -39.67
N ARG A 191 -3.23 22.46 -39.69
CA ARG A 191 -3.72 23.07 -40.93
C ARG A 191 -2.56 23.75 -41.64
N GLY A 192 -2.50 23.51 -42.95
CA GLY A 192 -1.39 23.85 -43.84
C GLY A 192 -1.01 25.33 -43.86
N ALA A 193 0.29 25.54 -44.03
CA ALA A 193 0.86 26.83 -44.38
C ALA A 193 0.43 27.21 -45.80
N TYR A 194 -0.58 28.07 -45.93
CA TYR A 194 -0.82 28.80 -47.17
C TYR A 194 0.28 29.85 -47.35
N LYS A 195 1.15 29.62 -48.33
CA LYS A 195 2.10 30.59 -48.87
C LYS A 195 1.32 31.77 -49.46
N LEU A 196 1.49 32.98 -48.90
CA LEU A 196 1.19 34.21 -49.63
C LEU A 196 2.48 34.71 -50.30
N ARG A 197 2.55 34.54 -51.62
CA ARG A 197 3.50 35.21 -52.52
C ARG A 197 3.25 36.72 -52.47
N LYS A 198 4.27 37.51 -52.11
CA LYS A 198 4.28 38.95 -52.41
C LYS A 198 4.57 39.14 -53.90
N SER A 199 3.62 39.71 -54.63
CA SER A 199 3.82 40.27 -55.97
C SER A 199 4.48 41.65 -55.84
N ARG A 200 5.43 41.92 -56.76
CA ARG A 200 6.13 43.19 -56.95
C ARG A 200 5.17 44.28 -57.43
N THR A 201 5.44 45.52 -57.04
CA THR A 201 5.18 46.67 -57.91
C THR A 201 6.36 47.64 -57.85
N ARG A 202 6.95 47.85 -59.03
CA ARG A 202 7.89 48.92 -59.37
C ARG A 202 7.15 50.26 -59.36
N ARG A 203 7.82 51.32 -58.92
CA ARG A 203 8.01 52.58 -59.64
C ARG A 203 9.21 53.30 -59.05
#